data_AF-A0A6C1RUE3-F1
#
_entry.id   AF-A0A6C1RUE3-F1
#
_cell.length_a   1.000
_cell.length_b   1.000
_cell.length_c   1.000
_cell.angle_alpha   90.00
_cell.angle_beta   90.00
_cell.angle_gamma   90.00
#
_symmetry.space_group_name_H-M   'P 1'
#
loop_
_entity.id
_entity.type
_entity.pdbx_description
1 polymer ?
#
loop_
_entity_poly.entity_id
_entity_poly.type
_entity_poly.pdbx_seq_one_letter_code
_entity_poly.pdbx_strand_id
1 'polypeptide(L)' 'MVTRFADLISRDEGKTLEFKRDLSSPDAVIRTVVAFANTSGGVLVIGVEDGTKAILGIDAP' A
#
# COMPACT_ATOMS: atom_id res chain seq x y z
N MET A 1 -12.98 11.86 7.16
CA MET A 1 -11.90 11.59 8.14
C MET A 1 -10.68 11.16 7.34
N VAL A 2 -9.61 11.95 7.31
CA VAL A 2 -8.39 11.59 6.59
C VAL A 2 -7.54 10.74 7.55
N THR A 3 -7.31 9.47 7.23
CA THR A 3 -6.45 8.58 8.02
C THR A 3 -5.01 9.07 7.90
N ARG A 4 -4.30 9.25 9.02
CA ARG A 4 -2.90 9.68 8.96
C ARG A 4 -2.02 8.50 8.58
N PHE A 5 -0.92 8.78 7.89
CA PHE A 5 0.03 7.75 7.47
C PHE A 5 0.56 6.90 8.64
N ALA A 6 0.79 7.51 9.81
CA ALA A 6 1.21 6.81 11.02
C ALA A 6 0.19 5.73 11.47
N ASP A 7 -1.10 6.01 11.30
CA ASP A 7 -2.17 5.07 11.64
C ASP A 7 -2.18 3.88 10.66
N LEU A 8 -1.71 4.07 9.43
CA LEU A 8 -1.60 3.00 8.43
C LEU A 8 -0.39 2.11 8.70
N ILE A 9 0.79 2.70 8.96
CA ILE A 9 2.04 1.95 9.24
C ILE A 9 1.90 1.05 10.48
N SER A 10 1.15 1.49 11.49
CA SER A 10 0.92 0.70 12.70
C SER A 10 0.01 -0.53 12.48
N ARG A 11 -0.77 -0.57 11.39
CA ARG A 11 -1.69 -1.67 11.08
C ARG A 11 -0.99 -2.74 10.26
N ASP A 12 -1.40 -3.99 10.44
CA ASP A 12 -0.98 -5.10 9.58
C ASP A 12 -1.71 -5.08 8.24
N GLU A 13 -1.10 -5.73 7.26
CA GLU A 13 -1.72 -5.92 5.95
C GLU A 13 -3.02 -6.70 6.06
N GLY A 14 -3.93 -6.40 5.15
CA GLY A 14 -5.21 -7.08 5.07
C GLY A 14 -6.00 -6.71 3.83
N LYS A 15 -7.27 -7.10 3.82
CA LYS A 15 -8.14 -6.95 2.65
C LYS A 15 -8.35 -5.50 2.18
N THR A 16 -7.99 -4.51 3.01
CA THR A 16 -8.18 -3.08 2.74
C THR A 16 -6.92 -2.25 2.95
N LEU A 17 -5.77 -2.89 3.22
CA LEU A 17 -4.47 -2.23 3.40
C LEU A 17 -3.38 -3.13 2.86
N GLU A 18 -2.65 -2.65 1.86
CA GLU A 18 -1.54 -3.38 1.25
C GLU A 18 -0.33 -2.44 1.12
N PHE A 19 0.87 -2.95 1.43
CA PHE A 19 2.13 -2.23 1.26
C PHE A 19 2.88 -2.75 0.02
N LYS A 20 3.48 -1.84 -0.73
CA LYS A 20 4.43 -2.17 -1.80
C LYS A 20 5.68 -1.31 -1.65
N ARG A 21 6.83 -1.95 -1.82
CA ARG A 21 8.14 -1.28 -1.78
C ARG A 21 8.26 -0.23 -2.88
N ASP A 22 7.87 -0.58 -4.10
CA ASP A 22 7.98 0.28 -5.27
C ASP A 22 6.93 -0.12 -6.33
N LEU A 23 6.96 0.59 -7.46
CA LEU A 23 6.11 0.32 -8.62
C LEU A 23 6.81 -0.60 -9.65
N SER A 24 7.83 -1.37 -9.25
CA SER A 24 8.59 -2.24 -10.18
C SER A 24 7.73 -3.31 -10.84
N SER A 25 6.59 -3.67 -10.25
CA SER A 25 5.56 -4.52 -10.85
C SER A 25 4.22 -3.77 -10.98
N PRO A 26 4.01 -3.05 -12.08
CA PRO A 26 2.76 -2.30 -12.33
C PRO A 26 1.52 -3.19 -12.32
N ASP A 27 1.63 -4.42 -12.85
CA ASP A 27 0.52 -5.38 -12.89
C ASP A 27 0.02 -5.75 -11.49
N ALA A 28 0.92 -5.95 -10.54
CA ALA A 28 0.57 -6.25 -9.15
C ALA A 28 -0.19 -5.07 -8.51
N VAL A 29 0.30 -3.85 -8.73
CA VAL A 29 -0.33 -2.62 -8.23
C VAL A 29 -1.72 -2.43 -8.82
N ILE A 30 -1.85 -2.57 -10.14
CA ILE A 30 -3.14 -2.43 -10.85
C ILE A 30 -4.12 -3.48 -10.34
N ARG A 31 -3.69 -4.73 -10.17
CA ARG A 31 -4.54 -5.80 -9.63
C ARG A 31 -5.06 -5.48 -8.23
N THR A 32 -4.22 -4.95 -7.35
CA THR A 32 -4.62 -4.51 -6.01
C THR A 32 -5.64 -3.37 -6.08
N VAL A 33 -5.38 -2.35 -6.91
CA VAL A 33 -6.30 -1.21 -7.10
C VAL A 33 -7.66 -1.70 -7.59
N VAL A 34 -7.69 -2.59 -8.58
CA VAL A 34 -8.92 -3.20 -9.09
C VAL A 34 -9.62 -4.03 -8.02
N ALA A 35 -8.88 -4.81 -7.24
CA ALA A 35 -9.45 -5.59 -6.14
C ALA A 35 -10.07 -4.70 -5.06
N PHE A 36 -9.43 -3.59 -4.68
CA PHE A 36 -9.99 -2.63 -3.74
C PHE A 36 -11.24 -1.93 -4.31
N ALA A 37 -11.19 -1.50 -5.58
CA ALA A 37 -12.33 -0.87 -6.24
C ALA A 37 -13.56 -1.79 -6.31
N ASN A 38 -13.34 -3.09 -6.49
CA ASN A 38 -14.41 -4.09 -6.58
C ASN A 38 -14.89 -4.64 -5.22
N THR A 39 -14.24 -4.25 -4.11
CA THR A 39 -14.58 -4.75 -2.76
C THR A 39 -14.98 -3.59 -1.85
N SER A 40 -14.56 -3.59 -0.58
CA SER A 40 -14.90 -2.54 0.40
C SER A 40 -14.06 -1.26 0.26
N GLY A 41 -13.32 -1.11 -0.85
CA GLY A 41 -12.27 -0.11 -0.96
C GLY A 41 -11.00 -0.52 -0.20
N GLY A 42 -9.99 0.33 -0.24
CA GLY A 42 -8.73 0.07 0.46
C GLY A 42 -7.71 1.18 0.29
N VAL A 43 -6.59 1.04 0.99
CA VAL A 43 -5.45 1.94 0.92
C VAL A 43 -4.24 1.15 0.46
N LEU A 44 -3.63 1.58 -0.65
CA LEU A 44 -2.36 1.05 -1.13
C LEU A 44 -1.26 2.05 -0.76
N VAL A 45 -0.26 1.60 -0.03
CA VAL A 45 0.87 2.41 0.40
C VAL A 45 2.12 1.99 -0.37
N ILE A 46 2.75 2.94 -1.07
CA ILE A 46 3.96 2.73 -1.85
C ILE A 46 5.18 3.29 -1.09
N GLY A 47 6.33 2.63 -1.20
CA GLY A 47 7.55 3.03 -0.52
C GLY A 47 7.73 2.37 0.86
N VAL A 48 7.01 1.28 1.12
CA VAL A 48 7.11 0.53 2.38
C VAL A 48 7.38 -0.93 2.06
N GLU A 49 8.40 -1.51 2.69
CA GLU A 49 8.71 -2.92 2.55
C GLU A 49 7.65 -3.79 3.22
N ASP A 50 7.16 -4.79 2.48
CA ASP A 50 6.22 -5.77 3.00
C ASP A 50 6.88 -6.60 4.12
N GLY A 51 6.09 -6.94 5.15
CA GLY A 51 6.52 -7.67 6.33
C GLY A 51 7.30 -6.83 7.36
N THR A 52 8.41 -6.19 6.97
CA THR A 52 9.24 -5.40 7.89
C THR A 52 8.62 -4.03 8.19
N LYS A 53 7.74 -3.54 7.31
CA LYS A 53 7.18 -2.18 7.31
C LYS A 53 8.26 -1.09 7.30
N ALA A 54 9.46 -1.42 6.80
CA ALA A 54 10.53 -0.45 6.65
C ALA A 54 10.11 0.60 5.63
N ILE A 55 10.17 1.88 6.01
CA ILE A 55 9.85 3.00 5.13
C ILE A 55 11.07 3.23 4.24
N LEU A 56 10.98 2.80 3.00
CA LEU A 56 12.03 2.93 1.98
C LEU A 56 11.89 4.24 1.19
N GLY A 57 10.69 4.81 1.16
CA GLY A 57 10.37 5.99 0.35
C GLY A 57 10.20 5.65 -1.13
N ILE A 58 9.96 6.68 -1.93
CA ILE A 58 9.95 6.57 -3.39
C ILE A 58 11.13 7.38 -3.92
N ASP A 59 11.94 6.78 -4.78
CA ASP A 59 12.91 7.55 -5.54
C ASP A 59 12.15 8.52 -6.46
N ALA A 60 12.52 9.80 -6.39
CA ALA A 60 11.91 10.81 -7.24
C ALA A 60 12.33 10.58 -8.71
N PRO A 61 11.40 10.68 -9.66
CA PRO A 61 11.71 10.61 -11.09
C PRO A 61 12.52 11.81 -11.59
#